data_AF-A0A139D3M8-F1
#
_entry.id   AF-A0A139D3M8-F1
#
_cell.length_a   1.000
_cell.length_b   1.000
_cell.length_c   1.000
_cell.angle_alpha   90.00
_cell.angle_beta   90.00
_cell.angle_gamma   90.00
#
_symmetry.space_group_name_H-M   'P 1'
#
loop_
_entity.id
_entity.type
_entity.pdbx_description
1 polymer ?
#
loop_
_entity_poly.entity_id
_entity_poly.type
_entity_poly.pdbx_seq_one_letter_code
_entity_poly.pdbx_strand_id
1 'polypeptide(L)'
;MTEQSEGQRDGVWAHRYQLASGQTQRHQLGQIRLWVTLLDMEWQVRQEPLAPDADPLTWHETVGSGMPSSDLPEQRFIRSSGDEGLVRYLPAMAPLPTVIRPYQPLTIPADGRCVLYVGNLLWMQIFLGEQQQALTEFPLATPSKTWLGANTMQGEICYASATYGRLVLEAVPIRPWRAVTPVTINNRRTKPLLLERFNLPTPLLSLHRNERGQLWTPGVVVECET
;
A
#
# COMPACT_ATOMS: atom_id res chain seq x y z
N MET A 1 -19.71 -12.53 19.54
CA MET A 1 -19.51 -14.00 19.42
C MET A 1 -18.69 -14.20 18.17
N THR A 2 -17.38 -14.37 18.33
CA THR A 2 -16.41 -14.36 17.24
C THR A 2 -16.40 -15.74 16.62
N GLU A 3 -17.01 -15.90 15.46
CA GLU A 3 -16.79 -17.08 14.62
C GLU A 3 -15.31 -17.07 14.20
N GLN A 4 -14.48 -17.82 14.92
CA GLN A 4 -13.22 -18.30 14.37
C GLN A 4 -13.60 -19.28 13.27
N SER A 5 -13.73 -18.78 12.04
CA SER A 5 -13.92 -19.60 10.86
C SER A 5 -12.73 -20.53 10.70
N GLU A 6 -12.96 -21.83 10.77
CA GLU A 6 -11.97 -22.85 10.41
C GLU A 6 -11.27 -22.46 9.08
N GLY A 7 -9.94 -22.51 9.04
CA GLY A 7 -9.17 -22.25 7.83
C GLY A 7 -8.63 -20.82 7.64
N GLN A 8 -8.77 -19.92 8.63
CA GLN A 8 -8.09 -18.62 8.61
C GLN A 8 -6.57 -18.78 8.79
N ARG A 9 -5.80 -18.18 7.88
CA ARG A 9 -4.33 -18.17 7.89
C ARG A 9 -3.81 -16.74 7.77
N ASP A 10 -2.52 -16.57 8.04
CA ASP A 10 -1.85 -15.31 7.77
C ASP A 10 -1.60 -15.17 6.26
N GLY A 11 -1.91 -13.99 5.73
CA GLY A 11 -1.55 -13.68 4.34
C GLY A 11 -0.06 -13.39 4.19
N VAL A 12 0.49 -13.70 3.02
CA VAL A 12 1.93 -13.67 2.75
C VAL A 12 2.19 -13.04 1.38
N TRP A 13 3.01 -11.99 1.36
CA TRP A 13 3.39 -11.31 0.14
C TRP A 13 4.26 -12.20 -0.75
N ALA A 14 4.04 -12.10 -2.06
CA ALA A 14 4.74 -12.86 -3.10
C ALA A 14 4.58 -14.39 -3.01
N HIS A 15 3.72 -14.89 -2.12
CA HIS A 15 3.38 -16.31 -2.03
C HIS A 15 2.50 -16.73 -3.22
N ARG A 16 2.67 -17.98 -3.64
CA ARG A 16 1.88 -18.64 -4.69
C ARG A 16 0.71 -19.35 -4.02
N TYR A 17 -0.47 -18.75 -4.13
CA TYR A 17 -1.71 -19.38 -3.68
C TYR A 17 -2.29 -20.21 -4.83
N GLN A 18 -2.84 -21.37 -4.48
CA GLN A 18 -3.44 -22.30 -5.41
C GLN A 18 -4.94 -22.39 -5.12
N LEU A 19 -5.76 -22.13 -6.15
CA LEU A 19 -7.20 -22.32 -6.10
C LEU A 19 -7.62 -23.43 -7.04
N ALA A 20 -8.68 -24.14 -6.65
CA ALA A 20 -9.46 -25.00 -7.53
C ALA A 20 -10.64 -24.22 -8.10
N SER A 21 -11.19 -24.70 -9.23
CA SER A 21 -12.41 -24.12 -9.78
C SER A 21 -13.56 -24.18 -8.76
N GLY A 22 -14.31 -23.08 -8.67
CA GLY A 22 -15.37 -22.86 -7.68
C GLY A 22 -14.87 -22.34 -6.33
N GLN A 23 -13.56 -22.16 -6.13
CA GLN A 23 -13.02 -21.61 -4.90
C GLN A 23 -12.86 -20.09 -4.96
N THR A 24 -13.13 -19.46 -3.82
CA THR A 24 -12.91 -18.05 -3.54
C THR A 24 -11.88 -17.92 -2.43
N GLN A 25 -10.78 -17.25 -2.74
CA GLN A 25 -9.87 -16.72 -1.73
C GLN A 25 -10.34 -15.34 -1.28
N ARG A 26 -10.32 -15.11 0.03
CA ARG A 26 -10.62 -13.83 0.64
C ARG A 26 -9.41 -13.34 1.43
N HIS A 27 -9.02 -12.10 1.21
CA HIS A 27 -8.02 -11.40 2.02
C HIS A 27 -8.66 -10.23 2.77
N GLN A 28 -8.25 -10.04 4.02
CA GLN A 28 -8.47 -8.82 4.78
C GLN A 28 -7.11 -8.23 5.13
N LEU A 29 -6.76 -7.13 4.48
CA LEU A 29 -5.48 -6.45 4.61
C LEU A 29 -5.68 -4.94 4.51
N GLY A 30 -5.12 -4.20 5.46
CA GLY A 30 -5.36 -2.76 5.55
C GLY A 30 -6.84 -2.46 5.73
N GLN A 31 -7.33 -1.45 5.03
CA GLN A 31 -8.73 -1.03 5.06
C GLN A 31 -9.51 -1.58 3.87
N ILE A 32 -9.16 -2.77 3.40
CA ILE A 32 -9.92 -3.45 2.35
C ILE A 32 -10.17 -4.91 2.69
N ARG A 33 -11.25 -5.42 2.11
CA ARG A 33 -11.48 -6.84 1.90
C ARG A 33 -11.47 -7.12 0.40
N LEU A 34 -10.72 -8.14 0.01
CA LEU A 34 -10.53 -8.56 -1.37
C LEU A 34 -11.01 -9.99 -1.50
N TRP A 35 -11.70 -10.30 -2.59
CA TRP A 35 -12.01 -11.66 -3.00
C TRP A 35 -11.46 -11.93 -4.39
N VAL A 36 -10.83 -13.09 -4.55
CA VAL A 36 -10.42 -13.64 -5.83
C VAL A 36 -11.06 -15.00 -5.97
N THR A 37 -11.92 -15.15 -6.98
CA THR A 37 -12.64 -16.39 -7.27
C THR A 37 -12.12 -16.97 -8.57
N LEU A 38 -11.82 -18.27 -8.55
CA LEU A 38 -11.51 -19.04 -9.75
C LEU A 38 -12.75 -19.84 -10.16
N LEU A 39 -13.22 -19.65 -11.39
CA LEU A 39 -14.26 -20.45 -12.03
C LEU A 39 -13.68 -21.22 -13.22
N ASP A 40 -14.51 -22.06 -13.85
CA ASP A 40 -14.05 -22.92 -14.95
C ASP A 40 -13.44 -22.13 -16.11
N MET A 41 -14.04 -20.98 -16.43
CA MET A 41 -13.70 -20.17 -17.61
C MET A 41 -13.16 -18.77 -17.27
N GLU A 42 -13.15 -18.37 -16.00
CA GLU A 42 -12.77 -17.01 -15.63
C GLU A 42 -12.26 -16.88 -14.19
N TRP A 43 -11.57 -15.77 -13.96
CA TRP A 43 -11.27 -15.23 -12.66
C TRP A 43 -12.16 -14.03 -12.38
N GLN A 44 -12.61 -13.91 -11.14
CA GLN A 44 -13.37 -12.76 -10.67
C GLN A 44 -12.64 -12.12 -9.50
N VAL A 45 -12.55 -10.79 -9.51
CA VAL A 45 -11.96 -10.01 -8.44
C VAL A 45 -12.98 -8.99 -7.95
N ARG A 46 -13.20 -8.96 -6.64
CA ARG A 46 -14.06 -7.98 -5.97
C ARG A 46 -13.34 -7.36 -4.79
N GLN A 47 -13.60 -6.09 -4.55
CA GLN A 47 -13.00 -5.35 -3.45
C GLN A 47 -14.07 -4.53 -2.70
N GLU A 48 -13.98 -4.55 -1.38
CA GLU A 48 -14.81 -3.78 -0.47
C GLU A 48 -13.90 -2.90 0.39
N PRO A 49 -14.04 -1.57 0.36
CA PRO A 49 -13.41 -0.70 1.35
C PRO A 49 -14.03 -0.96 2.73
N LEU A 50 -13.18 -1.10 3.74
CA LEU A 50 -13.58 -1.15 5.14
C LEU A 50 -13.57 0.26 5.74
N ALA A 51 -14.22 0.42 6.89
CA ALA A 51 -14.24 1.70 7.59
C ALA A 51 -12.82 2.24 7.84
N PRO A 52 -12.56 3.54 7.61
CA PRO A 52 -11.22 4.14 7.75
C PRO A 52 -10.62 4.04 9.15
N ASP A 53 -11.46 3.83 10.17
CA ASP A 53 -11.07 3.76 11.57
C ASP A 53 -10.34 2.44 11.90
N ALA A 54 -10.44 1.45 11.01
CA ALA A 54 -9.64 0.24 11.09
C ALA A 54 -8.19 0.59 10.72
N ASP A 55 -7.25 0.38 11.64
CA ASP A 55 -5.80 0.35 11.36
C ASP A 55 -5.27 -1.07 11.63
N PRO A 56 -5.66 -2.09 10.83
CA PRO A 56 -5.44 -3.48 11.21
C PRO A 56 -3.96 -3.82 11.26
N LEU A 57 -3.59 -4.56 12.30
CA LEU A 57 -2.22 -4.97 12.58
C LEU A 57 -1.79 -6.17 11.72
N THR A 58 -2.74 -6.96 11.27
CA THR A 58 -2.52 -8.29 10.68
C THR A 58 -3.11 -8.38 9.27
N TRP A 59 -2.61 -9.35 8.52
CA TRP A 59 -3.18 -9.78 7.25
C TRP A 59 -3.79 -11.15 7.45
N HIS A 60 -5.08 -11.29 7.16
CA HIS A 60 -5.74 -12.59 7.18
C HIS A 60 -6.17 -13.03 5.79
N GLU A 61 -6.09 -14.33 5.56
CA GLU A 61 -6.57 -14.99 4.36
C GLU A 61 -7.41 -16.23 4.71
N THR A 62 -8.41 -16.50 3.89
CA THR A 62 -9.28 -17.67 3.99
C THR A 62 -9.65 -18.13 2.58
N VAL A 63 -9.71 -19.44 2.35
CA VAL A 63 -10.23 -20.02 1.10
C VAL A 63 -11.51 -20.80 1.40
N GLY A 64 -12.53 -20.63 0.57
CA GLY A 64 -13.79 -21.36 0.68
C GLY A 64 -14.56 -21.39 -0.64
N SER A 65 -15.75 -21.98 -0.65
CA SER A 65 -16.64 -22.03 -1.82
C SER A 65 -17.70 -20.92 -1.84
N GLY A 66 -17.76 -20.09 -0.79
CA GLY A 66 -18.72 -18.99 -0.70
C GLY A 66 -18.40 -17.88 -1.71
N MET A 67 -19.42 -17.48 -2.48
CA MET A 67 -19.32 -16.31 -3.35
C MET A 67 -19.53 -15.02 -2.54
N PRO A 68 -18.75 -13.97 -2.80
CA PRO A 68 -19.01 -12.64 -2.23
C PRO A 68 -20.35 -12.06 -2.71
N SER A 69 -20.86 -11.04 -2.01
CA SER A 69 -22.12 -10.36 -2.38
C SER A 69 -22.10 -9.88 -3.84
N SER A 70 -23.23 -10.05 -4.53
CA SER A 70 -23.43 -9.60 -5.92
C SER A 70 -23.43 -8.08 -6.07
N ASP A 71 -23.60 -7.33 -4.97
CA ASP A 71 -23.68 -5.87 -5.00
C ASP A 71 -22.31 -5.19 -5.07
N LEU A 72 -21.23 -5.96 -4.87
CA LEU A 72 -19.87 -5.45 -4.99
C LEU A 72 -19.44 -5.38 -6.46
N PRO A 73 -18.80 -4.27 -6.89
CA PRO A 73 -18.24 -4.17 -8.24
C PRO A 73 -17.32 -5.35 -8.54
N GLU A 74 -17.51 -5.92 -9.73
CA GLU A 74 -16.82 -7.12 -10.17
C GLU A 74 -15.91 -6.82 -11.36
N GLN A 75 -14.65 -7.24 -11.28
CA GLN A 75 -13.73 -7.31 -12.40
C GLN A 75 -13.57 -8.77 -12.83
N ARG A 76 -13.80 -9.07 -14.11
CA ARG A 76 -13.78 -10.43 -14.67
C ARG A 76 -12.69 -10.57 -15.71
N PHE A 77 -12.00 -11.70 -15.69
CA PHE A 77 -10.87 -11.98 -16.56
C PHE A 77 -10.95 -13.40 -17.09
N ILE A 78 -10.83 -13.58 -18.41
CA ILE A 78 -10.93 -14.91 -19.03
C ILE A 78 -9.76 -15.78 -18.60
N ARG A 79 -10.07 -17.01 -18.17
CA ARG A 79 -9.08 -18.01 -17.82
C ARG A 79 -8.38 -18.49 -19.09
N SER A 80 -7.05 -18.47 -19.08
CA SER A 80 -6.25 -18.95 -20.21
C SER A 80 -6.21 -20.47 -20.25
N SER A 81 -6.05 -21.04 -21.45
CA SER A 81 -5.80 -22.47 -21.60
C SER A 81 -4.50 -22.85 -20.88
N GLY A 82 -4.55 -23.87 -20.01
CA GLY A 82 -3.40 -24.28 -19.19
C GLY A 82 -3.19 -23.47 -17.91
N ASP A 83 -4.13 -22.60 -17.54
CA ASP A 83 -4.11 -21.93 -16.23
C ASP A 83 -4.29 -22.94 -15.10
N GLU A 84 -3.26 -23.10 -14.28
CA GLU A 84 -3.23 -24.05 -13.17
C GLU A 84 -4.03 -23.58 -11.95
N GLY A 85 -4.59 -22.37 -11.92
CA GLY A 85 -5.32 -21.81 -10.78
C GLY A 85 -4.43 -21.09 -9.77
N LEU A 86 -3.27 -20.59 -10.23
CA LEU A 86 -2.30 -19.89 -9.39
C LEU A 86 -2.62 -18.40 -9.29
N VAL A 87 -2.56 -17.84 -8.08
CA VAL A 87 -2.66 -16.40 -7.83
C VAL A 87 -1.55 -15.94 -6.89
N ARG A 88 -1.02 -14.74 -7.16
CA ARG A 88 0.01 -14.09 -6.34
C ARG A 88 -0.36 -12.64 -6.10
N TYR A 89 -0.01 -12.16 -4.91
CA TYR A 89 -0.22 -10.78 -4.50
C TYR A 89 1.14 -10.12 -4.24
N LEU A 90 1.38 -8.98 -4.88
CA LEU A 90 2.59 -8.19 -4.66
C LEU A 90 2.24 -6.81 -4.12
N PRO A 91 3.02 -6.27 -3.17
CA PRO A 91 2.88 -4.90 -2.74
C PRO A 91 3.46 -3.96 -3.80
N ALA A 92 2.80 -2.83 -4.03
CA ALA A 92 3.27 -1.75 -4.90
C ALA A 92 3.18 -0.40 -4.19
N MET A 93 4.08 0.51 -4.57
CA MET A 93 4.01 1.91 -4.14
C MET A 93 2.86 2.63 -4.84
N ALA A 94 2.45 3.77 -4.29
CA ALA A 94 1.43 4.61 -4.90
C ALA A 94 1.79 5.02 -6.34
N PRO A 95 0.83 5.03 -7.28
CA PRO A 95 1.05 5.46 -8.65
C PRO A 95 1.18 6.99 -8.79
N LEU A 96 0.94 7.77 -7.72
CA LEU A 96 1.14 9.22 -7.69
C LEU A 96 2.06 9.61 -6.53
N PRO A 97 2.79 10.74 -6.64
CA PRO A 97 3.54 11.30 -5.52
C PRO A 97 2.67 11.51 -4.28
N THR A 98 3.29 11.45 -3.11
CA THR A 98 2.56 11.55 -1.83
C THR A 98 3.07 12.72 -1.00
N VAL A 99 2.17 13.62 -0.63
CA VAL A 99 2.44 14.73 0.29
C VAL A 99 2.47 14.20 1.71
N ILE A 100 3.64 14.29 2.34
CA ILE A 100 3.89 13.86 3.71
C ILE A 100 3.87 15.07 4.64
N ARG A 101 3.30 14.89 5.84
CA ARG A 101 3.37 15.86 6.95
C ARG A 101 4.08 15.20 8.13
N PRO A 102 4.98 15.91 8.85
CA PRO A 102 5.39 15.46 10.17
C PRO A 102 4.19 15.51 11.12
N TYR A 103 4.25 14.76 12.23
CA TYR A 103 3.15 14.75 13.21
C TYR A 103 2.84 16.13 13.79
N GLN A 104 3.91 16.88 14.08
CA GLN A 104 3.89 18.29 14.37
C GLN A 104 4.93 18.95 13.48
N PRO A 105 4.66 20.16 12.94
CA PRO A 105 5.68 20.93 12.25
C PRO A 105 6.94 21.06 13.10
N LEU A 106 8.10 21.00 12.47
CA LEU A 106 9.39 21.08 13.14
C LEU A 106 10.32 22.01 12.37
N THR A 107 11.21 22.68 13.09
CA THR A 107 12.18 23.59 12.50
C THR A 107 13.52 22.89 12.37
N ILE A 108 14.05 22.81 11.15
CA ILE A 108 15.41 22.36 10.87
C ILE A 108 16.30 23.62 10.89
N PRO A 109 17.34 23.70 11.75
CA PRO A 109 18.26 24.84 11.77
C PRO A 109 18.93 25.07 10.42
N ALA A 110 19.50 26.27 10.22
CA ALA A 110 20.37 26.55 9.08
C ALA A 110 21.53 25.53 9.04
N ASP A 111 21.86 25.05 7.84
CA ASP A 111 22.82 23.94 7.60
C ASP A 111 22.53 22.64 8.38
N GLY A 112 21.30 22.51 8.89
CA GLY A 112 20.85 21.37 9.68
C GLY A 112 20.37 20.20 8.84
N ARG A 113 20.30 19.02 9.48
CA ARG A 113 19.78 17.79 8.89
C ARG A 113 18.76 17.13 9.82
N CYS A 114 17.74 16.53 9.22
CA CYS A 114 16.73 15.72 9.90
C CYS A 114 16.48 14.42 9.11
N VAL A 115 16.10 13.35 9.80
CA VAL A 115 15.57 12.14 9.17
C VAL A 115 14.14 11.91 9.66
N LEU A 116 13.21 11.78 8.72
CA LEU A 116 11.83 11.37 8.98
C LEU A 116 11.59 9.97 8.43
N TYR A 117 10.95 9.12 9.22
CA TYR A 117 10.47 7.81 8.81
C TYR A 117 8.98 7.91 8.48
N VAL A 118 8.62 7.47 7.28
CA VAL A 118 7.27 7.61 6.72
C VAL A 118 6.69 6.23 6.45
N GLY A 119 5.51 5.94 7.00
CA GLY A 119 4.76 4.71 6.71
C GLY A 119 3.84 4.92 5.51
N ASN A 120 4.31 4.61 4.31
CA ASN A 120 3.57 4.79 3.06
C ASN A 120 2.49 3.73 2.90
N LEU A 121 1.30 4.15 2.50
CA LEU A 121 0.24 3.25 2.04
C LEU A 121 0.72 2.45 0.83
N LEU A 122 0.35 1.17 0.78
CA LEU A 122 0.65 0.30 -0.35
C LEU A 122 -0.59 -0.03 -1.16
N TRP A 123 -0.33 -0.44 -2.39
CA TRP A 123 -1.26 -1.04 -3.31
C TRP A 123 -1.01 -2.55 -3.34
N MET A 124 -2.05 -3.33 -3.57
CA MET A 124 -1.96 -4.76 -3.84
C MET A 124 -2.16 -4.99 -5.33
N GLN A 125 -1.12 -5.48 -5.99
CA GLN A 125 -1.17 -5.96 -7.36
C GLN A 125 -1.50 -7.46 -7.35
N ILE A 126 -2.39 -7.87 -8.24
CA ILE A 126 -2.85 -9.25 -8.37
C ILE A 126 -2.31 -9.82 -9.67
N PHE A 127 -1.63 -10.96 -9.58
CA PHE A 127 -1.07 -11.71 -10.70
C PHE A 127 -1.73 -13.08 -10.75
N LEU A 128 -2.08 -13.52 -11.96
CA LEU A 128 -2.68 -14.83 -12.21
C LEU A 128 -1.75 -15.70 -13.05
N GLY A 129 -1.71 -16.99 -12.75
CA GLY A 129 -0.83 -17.95 -13.39
C GLY A 129 0.66 -17.66 -13.12
N GLU A 130 1.50 -18.20 -14.01
CA GLU A 130 2.97 -18.00 -13.98
C GLU A 130 3.42 -16.71 -14.70
N GLN A 131 2.51 -16.01 -15.38
CA GLN A 131 2.87 -14.78 -16.09
C GLN A 131 3.13 -13.62 -15.13
N GLN A 132 4.11 -12.78 -15.47
CA GLN A 132 4.50 -11.62 -14.66
C GLN A 132 3.69 -10.35 -14.97
N GLN A 133 2.52 -10.46 -15.60
CA GLN A 133 1.67 -9.30 -15.85
C GLN A 133 0.66 -9.12 -14.72
N ALA A 134 0.65 -7.94 -14.11
CA ALA A 134 -0.37 -7.57 -13.14
C ALA A 134 -1.72 -7.45 -13.87
N LEU A 135 -2.73 -8.13 -13.34
CA LEU A 135 -4.07 -8.15 -13.88
C LEU A 135 -4.83 -6.87 -13.52
N THR A 136 -4.71 -6.49 -12.25
CA THR A 136 -5.35 -5.33 -11.65
C THR A 136 -4.63 -4.99 -10.35
N GLU A 137 -4.90 -3.80 -9.81
CA GLU A 137 -4.34 -3.33 -8.56
C GLU A 137 -5.33 -2.49 -7.76
N PHE A 138 -5.24 -2.55 -6.42
CA PHE A 138 -6.11 -1.80 -5.52
C PHE A 138 -5.29 -1.14 -4.41
N PRO A 139 -5.65 0.08 -3.97
CA PRO A 139 -5.04 0.67 -2.78
C PRO A 139 -5.51 -0.10 -1.53
N LEU A 140 -4.61 -0.30 -0.56
CA LEU A 140 -4.94 -0.99 0.70
C LEU A 140 -5.67 -0.11 1.72
N ALA A 141 -5.97 1.13 1.35
CA ALA A 141 -6.84 2.06 2.05
C ALA A 141 -7.29 3.13 1.08
N THR A 142 -8.44 3.76 1.29
CA THR A 142 -8.95 4.80 0.38
C THR A 142 -7.98 5.98 0.33
N PRO A 143 -7.31 6.24 -0.81
CA PRO A 143 -6.32 7.29 -0.87
C PRO A 143 -7.02 8.65 -1.04
N SER A 144 -6.60 9.64 -0.26
CA SER A 144 -7.07 11.02 -0.42
C SER A 144 -6.24 11.72 -1.47
N LYS A 145 -6.86 12.25 -2.53
CA LYS A 145 -6.16 13.09 -3.51
C LYS A 145 -5.95 14.50 -2.94
N THR A 146 -4.85 15.13 -3.35
CA THR A 146 -4.52 16.52 -3.04
C THR A 146 -3.81 17.15 -4.23
N TRP A 147 -3.69 18.47 -4.22
CA TRP A 147 -3.00 19.23 -5.25
C TRP A 147 -1.75 19.86 -4.65
N LEU A 148 -0.59 19.58 -5.23
CA LEU A 148 0.67 20.21 -4.85
C LEU A 148 1.11 21.16 -5.97
N GLY A 149 1.09 22.46 -5.70
CA GLY A 149 1.39 23.46 -6.71
C GLY A 149 1.39 24.88 -6.17
N ALA A 150 1.92 25.81 -6.97
CA ALA A 150 1.91 27.24 -6.64
C ALA A 150 0.49 27.82 -6.67
N ASN A 151 -0.39 27.26 -7.48
CA ASN A 151 -1.80 27.64 -7.60
C ASN A 151 -2.61 26.47 -8.18
N THR A 152 -3.91 26.67 -8.41
CA THR A 152 -4.84 25.64 -8.93
C THR A 152 -4.63 25.28 -10.39
N MET A 153 -3.76 25.99 -11.12
CA MET A 153 -3.44 25.75 -12.53
C MET A 153 -2.03 25.17 -12.75
N GLN A 154 -1.13 25.37 -11.78
CA GLN A 154 0.28 24.99 -11.84
C GLN A 154 0.63 24.13 -10.64
N GLY A 155 0.71 22.83 -10.87
CA GLY A 155 0.97 21.82 -9.86
C GLY A 155 0.76 20.42 -10.41
N GLU A 156 0.77 19.46 -9.50
CA GLU A 156 0.54 18.05 -9.79
C GLU A 156 -0.50 17.47 -8.83
N ILE A 157 -1.24 16.47 -9.32
CA ILE A 157 -2.14 15.68 -8.48
C ILE A 157 -1.27 14.71 -7.68
N CYS A 158 -1.43 14.75 -6.37
CA CYS A 158 -0.75 13.87 -5.43
C CYS A 158 -1.77 13.12 -4.57
N TYR A 159 -1.28 12.15 -3.80
CA TYR A 159 -1.99 11.67 -2.62
C TYR A 159 -1.58 12.46 -1.38
N ALA A 160 -2.51 12.66 -0.45
CA ALA A 160 -2.19 13.06 0.91
C ALA A 160 -1.88 11.80 1.73
N SER A 161 -0.76 11.80 2.45
CA SER A 161 -0.42 10.68 3.31
C SER A 161 -1.49 10.46 4.38
N ALA A 162 -1.91 9.20 4.55
CA ALA A 162 -2.77 8.79 5.66
C ALA A 162 -2.03 8.73 7.01
N THR A 163 -0.69 8.77 6.99
CA THR A 163 0.16 8.72 8.17
C THR A 163 1.08 9.94 8.26
N TYR A 164 1.60 10.19 9.46
CA TYR A 164 2.57 11.25 9.71
C TYR A 164 4.00 10.71 9.67
N GLY A 165 4.92 11.54 9.17
CA GLY A 165 6.35 11.33 9.34
C GLY A 165 6.75 11.41 10.82
N ARG A 166 7.63 10.50 11.24
CA ARG A 166 8.13 10.39 12.62
C ARG A 166 9.65 10.57 12.64
N LEU A 167 10.18 11.22 13.67
CA LEU A 167 11.63 11.37 13.87
C LEU A 167 12.30 10.08 14.37
N VAL A 168 11.54 9.25 15.09
CA VAL A 168 12.00 8.02 15.71
C VAL A 168 11.40 6.85 14.94
N LEU A 169 12.25 5.92 14.48
CA LEU A 169 11.82 4.78 13.67
C LEU A 169 10.82 3.89 14.43
N GLU A 170 11.07 3.67 15.73
CA GLU A 170 10.25 2.85 16.61
C GLU A 170 8.85 3.43 16.81
N ALA A 171 8.65 4.72 16.52
CA ALA A 171 7.35 5.38 16.57
C ALA A 171 6.52 5.18 15.28
N VAL A 172 7.09 4.56 14.24
CA VAL A 172 6.35 4.23 13.02
C VAL A 172 5.54 2.95 13.24
N PRO A 173 4.20 2.99 13.09
CA PRO A 173 3.39 1.79 13.25
C PRO A 173 3.75 0.73 12.21
N ILE A 174 4.13 -0.45 12.69
CA ILE A 174 4.45 -1.61 11.84
C ILE A 174 3.14 -2.19 11.30
N ARG A 175 2.99 -2.24 9.98
CA ARG A 175 1.80 -2.75 9.30
C ARG A 175 2.21 -3.57 8.07
N PRO A 176 1.55 -4.72 7.78
CA PRO A 176 1.85 -5.52 6.58
C PRO A 176 1.47 -4.81 5.26
N TRP A 177 0.67 -3.75 5.34
CA TRP A 177 0.15 -2.95 4.22
C TRP A 177 0.79 -1.56 4.12
N ARG A 178 1.89 -1.33 4.83
CA ARG A 178 2.68 -0.10 4.73
C ARG A 178 4.16 -0.40 4.50
N ALA A 179 4.83 0.46 3.74
CA ALA A 179 6.28 0.42 3.62
C ALA A 179 6.91 1.63 4.31
N VAL A 180 8.02 1.40 5.00
CA VAL A 180 8.79 2.47 5.64
C VAL A 180 9.75 3.10 4.63
N THR A 181 9.66 4.42 4.46
CA THR A 181 10.62 5.20 3.70
C THR A 181 11.36 6.15 4.64
N PRO A 182 12.69 6.00 4.82
CA PRO A 182 13.49 7.01 5.49
C PRO A 182 13.73 8.19 4.55
N VAL A 183 13.42 9.39 5.01
CA VAL A 183 13.59 10.63 4.26
C VAL A 183 14.56 11.52 5.02
N THR A 184 15.74 11.72 4.45
CA THR A 184 16.70 12.73 4.93
C THR A 184 16.33 14.08 4.34
N ILE A 185 16.17 15.09 5.19
CA ILE A 185 15.95 16.47 4.78
C ILE A 185 17.16 17.28 5.21
N ASN A 186 17.86 17.85 4.24
CA ASN A 186 19.04 18.69 4.44
C ASN A 186 18.63 20.15 4.18
N ASN A 187 18.67 20.97 5.23
CA ASN A 187 18.47 22.40 5.10
C ASN A 187 19.80 23.07 4.73
N ARG A 188 20.03 23.35 3.44
CA ARG A 188 21.23 24.05 2.94
C ARG A 188 21.09 25.58 2.97
N ARG A 189 20.01 26.07 3.57
CA ARG A 189 19.71 27.51 3.66
C ARG A 189 20.47 28.11 4.83
N THR A 190 20.76 29.40 4.72
CA THR A 190 21.29 30.21 5.83
C THR A 190 20.24 30.56 6.89
N LYS A 191 18.98 30.16 6.67
CA LYS A 191 17.85 30.39 7.57
C LYS A 191 17.25 29.06 8.06
N PRO A 192 16.63 29.05 9.25
CA PRO A 192 15.86 27.89 9.68
C PRO A 192 14.71 27.57 8.72
N LEU A 193 14.45 26.28 8.51
CA LEU A 193 13.36 25.76 7.69
C LEU A 193 12.25 25.21 8.58
N LEU A 194 11.07 25.84 8.55
CA LEU A 194 9.86 25.24 9.12
C LEU A 194 9.33 24.17 8.17
N LEU A 195 9.42 22.91 8.57
CA LEU A 195 8.92 21.78 7.81
C LEU A 195 7.47 21.47 8.19
N GLU A 196 6.53 21.84 7.33
CA GLU A 196 5.10 21.53 7.50
C GLU A 196 4.64 20.36 6.62
N ARG A 197 5.19 20.26 5.42
CA ARG A 197 4.94 19.19 4.47
C ARG A 197 6.04 19.12 3.40
N PHE A 198 6.18 17.97 2.77
CA PHE A 198 7.05 17.77 1.61
C PHE A 198 6.45 16.72 0.68
N ASN A 199 6.88 16.71 -0.59
CA ASN A 199 6.47 15.71 -1.55
C ASN A 199 7.44 14.52 -1.53
N LEU A 200 6.89 13.31 -1.51
CA LEU A 200 7.65 12.09 -1.70
C LEU A 200 7.37 11.57 -3.11
N PRO A 201 8.39 11.27 -3.94
CA PRO A 201 8.22 10.74 -5.28
C PRO A 201 7.90 9.24 -5.23
N THR A 202 6.80 8.90 -4.58
CA THR A 202 6.34 7.53 -4.29
C THR A 202 6.39 6.57 -5.49
N PRO A 203 6.01 6.97 -6.73
CA PRO A 203 6.07 6.09 -7.90
C PRO A 203 7.49 5.64 -8.28
N LEU A 204 8.52 6.38 -7.87
CA LEU A 204 9.92 6.09 -8.19
C LEU A 204 10.59 5.20 -7.14
N LEU A 205 9.89 4.88 -6.04
CA LEU A 205 10.46 4.12 -4.94
C LEU A 205 10.30 2.62 -5.19
N SER A 206 11.42 1.90 -5.10
CA SER A 206 11.39 0.44 -5.11
C SER A 206 10.99 -0.10 -3.73
N LEU A 207 10.30 -1.23 -3.73
CA LEU A 207 9.89 -1.94 -2.52
C LEU A 207 10.80 -3.13 -2.26
N HIS A 208 11.24 -3.23 -1.00
CA HIS A 208 12.10 -4.29 -0.51
C HIS A 208 11.49 -4.85 0.77
N ARG A 209 11.81 -6.11 1.05
CA ARG A 209 11.47 -6.77 2.31
C ARG A 209 12.74 -7.01 3.09
N ASN A 210 12.80 -6.52 4.33
CA ASN A 210 13.93 -6.78 5.20
C ASN A 210 13.87 -8.18 5.83
N GLU A 211 14.91 -8.56 6.57
CA GLU A 211 15.00 -9.87 7.25
C GLU A 211 13.89 -10.09 8.29
N ARG A 212 13.29 -9.02 8.81
CA ARG A 212 12.16 -9.05 9.75
C ARG A 212 10.79 -9.12 9.05
N GLY A 213 10.77 -9.29 7.72
CA GLY A 213 9.55 -9.36 6.93
C GLY A 213 8.85 -8.01 6.73
N GLN A 214 9.44 -6.90 7.16
CA GLN A 214 8.87 -5.56 7.01
C GLN A 214 9.17 -5.01 5.61
N LEU A 215 8.24 -4.22 5.08
CA LEU A 215 8.38 -3.57 3.79
C LEU A 215 9.06 -2.20 3.95
N TRP A 216 10.03 -1.94 3.09
CA TRP A 216 10.87 -0.75 3.12
C TRP A 216 11.14 -0.25 1.70
N THR A 217 11.45 1.03 1.58
CA THR A 217 12.05 1.59 0.37
C THR A 217 13.49 2.02 0.66
N PRO A 218 14.32 2.24 -0.38
CA PRO A 218 15.55 2.99 -0.21
C PRO A 218 15.28 4.38 0.39
N GLY A 219 16.30 4.94 1.05
CA GLY A 219 16.21 6.28 1.61
C GLY A 219 16.17 7.35 0.53
N VAL A 220 15.36 8.38 0.77
CA VAL A 220 15.25 9.57 -0.09
C VAL A 220 15.98 10.72 0.58
N VAL A 221 16.72 11.50 -0.20
CA VAL A 221 17.35 12.75 0.26
C VAL A 221 16.65 13.92 -0.40
N VAL A 222 16.24 14.89 0.41
CA VAL A 222 15.66 16.16 -0.02
C VAL A 222 16.63 17.27 0.36
N GLU A 223 17.19 17.94 -0.64
CA GLU A 223 18.01 19.13 -0.45
C GLU A 223 17.10 20.36 -0.52
N CYS A 224 17.08 21.16 0.54
CA CYS A 224 16.38 22.43 0.57
C CYS A 224 17.41 23.53 0.35
N GLU A 225 17.52 23.97 -0.90
CA GLU A 225 18.31 25.13 -1.31
C GLU A 225 17.38 26.37 -1.34
N THR A 226 17.95 27.58 -1.30
CA THR A 226 17.28 28.92 -1.22
C THR A 226 16.71 29.36 0.14
#